data_AF-A0A7S1V304-F1
#
_entry.id   AF-A0A7S1V304-F1
#
_cell.length_a   1.000
_cell.length_b   1.000
_cell.length_c   1.000
_cell.angle_alpha   90.00
_cell.angle_beta   90.00
_cell.angle_gamma   90.00
#
_symmetry.space_group_name_H-M   'P 1'
#
loop_
_entity.id
_entity.type
_entity.pdbx_description
1 polymer ?
#
loop_
_entity_poly.entity_id
_entity_poly.type
_entity_poly.pdbx_seq_one_letter_code
_entity_poly.pdbx_strand_id
1 'polypeptide(L)'
;TDPSFTRIIKLDILTNLALDPPSIETILKELRIYVRGYGVGGSGTGGEDDETDFCVASIQAVGHVVERARLVHDRHAAQQNDDGDDDDMKQRERHAANTIALNALYGLTSLTVASKNARLVGEACM
;
A
#
# COMPACT_ATOMS: atom_id res chain seq x y z
N THR A 1 15.04 17.18 0.86
CA THR A 1 14.67 15.78 0.63
C THR A 1 15.20 14.99 1.80
N ASP A 2 14.40 14.15 2.44
CA ASP A 2 14.87 13.32 3.56
C ASP A 2 15.94 12.33 3.07
N PRO A 3 16.97 12.03 3.87
CA PRO A 3 17.96 11.00 3.53
C PRO A 3 17.30 9.65 3.24
N SER A 4 17.91 8.84 2.36
CA SER A 4 17.39 7.52 1.95
C SER A 4 17.06 6.61 3.14
N PHE A 5 17.96 6.54 4.13
CA PHE A 5 17.75 5.79 5.37
C PHE A 5 16.50 6.24 6.15
N THR A 6 16.30 7.55 6.29
CA THR A 6 15.12 8.11 6.98
C THR A 6 13.83 7.75 6.26
N ARG A 7 13.83 7.77 4.93
CA ARG A 7 12.66 7.40 4.12
C ARG A 7 12.31 5.92 4.29
N ILE A 8 13.29 5.02 4.33
CA ILE A 8 13.08 3.59 4.56
C ILE A 8 12.54 3.32 5.97
N ILE A 9 13.07 3.98 7.01
CA ILE A 9 12.51 3.87 8.37
C ILE A 9 11.05 4.33 8.40
N LYS A 10 10.74 5.47 7.77
CA LYS A 10 9.38 5.98 7.71
C LYS A 10 8.44 4.97 7.05
N LEU A 11 8.90 4.34 5.96
CA LEU A 11 8.13 3.33 5.23
C LEU A 11 7.84 2.09 6.10
N ASP A 12 8.83 1.61 6.84
CA ASP A 12 8.67 0.48 7.76
C ASP A 12 7.70 0.82 8.91
N ILE A 13 7.84 2.00 9.51
CA ILE A 13 6.91 2.49 10.54
C ILE A 13 5.47 2.55 10.00
N LEU A 14 5.27 3.17 8.84
CA LEU A 14 3.95 3.29 8.22
C LEU A 14 3.34 1.91 7.96
N THR A 15 4.11 0.98 7.38
CA THR A 15 3.63 -0.39 7.11
C THR A 15 3.23 -1.10 8.41
N ASN A 16 3.99 -0.89 9.49
CA ASN A 16 3.72 -1.49 10.79
C ASN A 16 2.52 -0.89 11.52
N LEU A 17 2.15 0.35 11.23
CA LEU A 17 1.01 1.06 11.82
C LEU A 17 -0.35 0.79 11.15
N ALA A 18 -0.39 -0.01 10.08
CA ALA A 18 -1.63 -0.45 9.44
C ALA A 18 -2.37 -1.48 10.31
N LEU A 19 -3.00 -1.02 11.40
CA LEU A 19 -3.59 -1.85 12.46
C LEU A 19 -5.11 -1.79 12.54
N ASP A 20 -5.72 -0.76 11.95
CA ASP A 20 -7.15 -0.47 11.97
C ASP A 20 -7.59 0.09 10.61
N PRO A 21 -8.89 0.00 10.24
CA PRO A 21 -9.33 0.42 8.91
C PRO A 21 -9.00 1.90 8.57
N PRO A 22 -9.21 2.89 9.47
CA PRO A 22 -8.78 4.27 9.22
C PRO A 22 -7.28 4.45 8.95
N SER A 23 -6.41 3.76 9.71
CA SER A 23 -4.96 3.85 9.50
C SER A 23 -4.54 3.23 8.17
N ILE A 24 -5.12 2.09 7.78
CA ILE A 24 -4.87 1.43 6.48
C ILE A 24 -5.11 2.39 5.32
N GLU A 25 -6.27 3.06 5.28
CA GLU A 25 -6.56 4.01 4.20
C GLU A 25 -5.58 5.17 4.15
N THR A 26 -5.21 5.68 5.32
CA THR A 26 -4.27 6.81 5.44
C THR A 26 -2.89 6.42 4.92
N ILE A 27 -2.41 5.24 5.30
CA ILE A 27 -1.12 4.71 4.87
C ILE A 27 -1.12 4.44 3.37
N LEU A 28 -2.17 3.83 2.82
CA LEU A 28 -2.26 3.60 1.37
C LEU A 28 -2.29 4.91 0.57
N LYS A 29 -2.92 5.98 1.09
CA LYS A 29 -2.87 7.32 0.49
C LYS A 29 -1.44 7.89 0.49
N GLU A 30 -0.70 7.72 1.58
CA GLU A 30 0.70 8.15 1.68
C GLU A 30 1.62 7.35 0.75
N LEU A 31 1.49 6.01 0.71
CA LEU A 31 2.26 5.15 -0.20
C LEU A 31 2.02 5.51 -1.66
N ARG A 32 0.77 5.85 -2.01
CA ARG A 32 0.43 6.34 -3.36
C ARG A 32 1.20 7.62 -3.71
N ILE A 33 1.41 8.52 -2.75
CA ILE A 33 2.21 9.74 -2.95
C ILE A 33 3.67 9.37 -3.21
N TYR A 34 4.23 8.40 -2.48
CA TYR A 34 5.61 7.96 -2.69
C TYR A 34 5.81 7.33 -4.06
N VAL A 35 4.95 6.38 -4.45
CA VAL A 35 5.04 5.72 -5.76
C VAL A 35 4.90 6.74 -6.91
N ARG A 36 4.03 7.74 -6.78
CA ARG A 36 3.82 8.77 -7.82
C ARG A 36 4.90 9.86 -7.85
N GLY A 37 5.33 10.31 -6.67
CA GLY A 37 6.27 11.43 -6.53
C GLY A 37 7.68 11.08 -7.00
N TYR A 38 8.10 9.83 -6.80
CA TYR A 38 9.45 9.37 -7.16
C TYR A 38 9.48 8.53 -8.45
N GLY A 39 8.33 8.05 -8.96
CA GLY A 39 8.26 7.20 -10.15
C GLY A 39 8.05 7.91 -11.50
N VAL A 40 7.76 9.22 -11.51
CA VAL A 40 7.28 9.93 -12.73
C VAL A 40 8.15 11.14 -13.14
N GLY A 41 9.18 11.52 -12.37
CA GLY A 41 10.04 12.63 -12.76
C GLY A 41 11.13 12.98 -11.75
N GLY A 42 12.18 12.17 -11.68
CA GLY A 42 13.39 12.50 -10.94
C GLY A 42 14.15 13.64 -11.61
N SER A 43 13.87 14.88 -11.18
CA SER A 43 14.70 16.05 -11.41
C SER A 43 15.26 16.48 -10.06
N GLY A 44 16.52 16.13 -9.79
CA GLY A 44 17.38 16.86 -8.86
C GLY A 44 17.84 16.09 -7.62
N THR A 45 19.15 15.85 -7.61
CA THR A 45 20.06 15.67 -6.45
C THR A 45 20.07 14.34 -5.68
N GLY A 46 19.15 13.41 -5.92
CA GLY A 46 19.28 11.99 -5.52
C GLY A 46 19.76 11.13 -6.69
N GLY A 47 20.58 10.10 -6.44
CA GLY A 47 20.92 9.12 -7.48
C GLY A 47 19.65 8.44 -7.98
N GLU A 48 19.53 8.26 -9.30
CA GLU A 48 18.37 7.62 -9.96
C GLU A 48 18.05 6.24 -9.34
N ASP A 49 19.09 5.54 -8.88
CA ASP A 49 18.99 4.24 -8.20
C ASP A 49 18.35 4.35 -6.81
N ASP A 50 18.69 5.35 -5.99
CA ASP A 50 18.14 5.54 -4.64
C ASP A 50 16.64 5.87 -4.67
N GLU A 51 16.18 6.62 -5.69
CA GLU A 51 14.77 6.95 -5.86
C GLU A 51 13.98 5.75 -6.39
N THR A 52 14.58 4.99 -7.31
CA THR A 52 14.00 3.75 -7.82
C THR A 52 13.89 2.71 -6.71
N ASP A 53 14.93 2.53 -5.89
CA ASP A 53 14.93 1.62 -4.74
C ASP A 53 13.84 1.98 -3.73
N PHE A 54 13.66 3.26 -3.45
CA PHE A 54 12.60 3.73 -2.56
C PHE A 54 11.19 3.49 -3.14
N CYS A 55 11.02 3.68 -4.46
CA CYS A 55 9.76 3.34 -5.14
C CYS A 55 9.47 1.83 -5.08
N VAL A 56 10.46 0.98 -5.34
CA VAL A 56 10.34 -0.49 -5.23
C VAL A 56 9.89 -0.87 -3.82
N ALA A 57 10.57 -0.36 -2.79
CA ALA A 57 10.20 -0.60 -1.41
C ALA A 57 8.76 -0.11 -1.11
N SER A 58 8.36 1.03 -1.68
CA SER A 58 7.00 1.57 -1.51
C SER A 58 5.93 0.68 -2.17
N ILE A 59 6.23 0.09 -3.34
CA ILE A 59 5.34 -0.87 -4.01
C ILE A 59 5.18 -2.13 -3.14
N GLN A 60 6.28 -2.65 -2.59
CA GLN A 60 6.24 -3.78 -1.65
C GLN A 60 5.40 -3.47 -0.41
N ALA A 61 5.57 -2.27 0.15
CA ALA A 61 4.78 -1.81 1.28
C ALA A 61 3.28 -1.76 0.96
N VAL A 62 2.88 -1.38 -0.26
CA VAL A 62 1.47 -1.45 -0.69
C VAL A 62 0.96 -2.88 -0.60
N GLY A 63 1.71 -3.86 -1.10
CA GLY A 63 1.35 -5.28 -0.99
C GLY A 63 1.14 -5.72 0.46
N HIS A 64 2.09 -5.39 1.35
CA HIS A 64 2.00 -5.73 2.77
C HIS A 64 0.81 -5.05 3.48
N VAL A 65 0.52 -3.79 3.17
CA VAL A 65 -0.60 -3.07 3.77
C VAL A 65 -1.94 -3.62 3.27
N VAL A 66 -2.03 -4.03 2.00
CA VAL A 66 -3.23 -4.70 1.45
C VAL A 66 -3.46 -6.05 2.12
N GLU A 67 -2.41 -6.85 2.33
CA GLU A 67 -2.51 -8.10 3.08
C GLU A 67 -2.97 -7.87 4.52
N ARG A 68 -2.38 -6.87 5.21
CA ARG A 68 -2.81 -6.47 6.55
C ARG A 68 -4.26 -5.99 6.57
N ALA A 69 -4.72 -5.27 5.54
CA ALA A 69 -6.10 -4.82 5.44
C ALA A 69 -7.07 -6.00 5.51
N ARG A 70 -6.79 -7.05 4.74
CA ARG A 70 -7.58 -8.29 4.81
C ARG A 70 -7.59 -8.88 6.21
N LEU A 71 -6.43 -9.02 6.85
CA LEU A 71 -6.32 -9.58 8.22
C LEU A 71 -7.03 -8.73 9.28
N VAL A 72 -7.00 -7.41 9.15
CA VAL A 72 -7.69 -6.49 10.06
C VAL A 72 -9.20 -6.64 9.88
N HIS A 73 -9.71 -6.60 8.65
CA HIS A 73 -11.13 -6.74 8.37
C HIS A 73 -11.67 -8.14 8.74
N ASP A 74 -10.91 -9.22 8.50
CA ASP A 74 -11.28 -10.57 8.93
C ASP A 74 -11.37 -10.69 10.46
N ARG A 75 -10.44 -10.06 11.20
CA ARG A 75 -10.49 -10.00 12.67
C ARG A 75 -11.65 -9.16 13.17
N HIS A 76 -11.91 -8.02 12.54
CA HIS A 76 -13.00 -7.12 12.89
C HIS A 76 -14.36 -7.81 12.73
N ALA A 77 -14.53 -8.54 11.61
CA ALA A 77 -15.69 -9.39 11.37
C ALA A 77 -15.84 -10.50 12.43
N ALA A 78 -14.73 -11.11 12.88
CA ALA A 78 -14.77 -12.19 13.87
C ALA A 78 -15.12 -11.70 15.30
N GLN A 79 -14.60 -10.53 15.71
CA GLN A 79 -14.79 -9.99 17.07
C GLN A 79 -16.23 -9.50 17.33
N GLN A 80 -16.98 -9.15 16.29
CA GLN A 80 -18.34 -8.63 16.43
C GLN A 80 -19.44 -9.71 16.36
N ASN A 81 -19.09 -10.97 16.06
CA ASN A 81 -20.06 -12.08 15.99
C ASN A 81 -20.39 -12.73 17.36
N ASP A 82 -19.81 -12.26 18.46
CA ASP A 82 -20.10 -12.84 19.79
C ASP A 82 -21.53 -12.52 20.27
N ASP A 83 -22.22 -11.56 19.63
CA ASP A 83 -23.59 -11.13 19.95
C ASP A 83 -24.68 -11.59 18.96
N GLY A 84 -24.35 -12.34 17.90
CA GLY A 84 -25.34 -12.84 16.95
C GLY A 84 -24.83 -12.89 15.50
N ASP A 85 -25.36 -13.84 14.74
CA ASP A 85 -24.93 -14.18 13.38
C ASP A 85 -25.29 -13.08 12.37
N ASP A 86 -24.46 -12.02 12.29
CA ASP A 86 -24.69 -10.87 11.42
C ASP A 86 -23.89 -11.01 10.12
N ASP A 87 -24.34 -11.92 9.24
CA ASP A 87 -23.72 -12.20 7.95
C ASP A 87 -23.57 -10.95 7.06
N ASP A 88 -24.48 -9.99 7.21
CA ASP A 88 -24.41 -8.68 6.55
C ASP A 88 -23.15 -7.90 6.96
N MET A 89 -22.76 -7.98 8.23
CA MET A 89 -21.57 -7.30 8.74
C MET A 89 -20.28 -7.96 8.24
N LYS A 90 -20.21 -9.30 8.27
CA LYS A 90 -19.09 -10.04 7.67
C LYS A 90 -18.93 -9.71 6.19
N GLN A 91 -20.05 -9.56 5.47
CA GLN A 91 -20.04 -9.18 4.07
C GLN A 91 -19.54 -7.75 3.84
N ARG A 92 -19.89 -6.80 4.71
CA ARG A 92 -19.38 -5.42 4.66
C ARG A 92 -17.87 -5.35 4.87
N GLU A 93 -17.36 -6.03 5.89
CA GLU A 93 -15.91 -6.05 6.18
C GLU A 93 -15.11 -6.68 5.02
N ARG A 94 -15.61 -7.78 4.45
CA ARG A 94 -15.03 -8.40 3.25
C ARG A 94 -15.09 -7.46 2.04
N HIS A 95 -16.20 -6.76 1.85
CA HIS A 95 -16.36 -5.80 0.77
C HIS A 95 -15.36 -4.64 0.90
N ALA A 96 -15.13 -4.13 2.12
CA ALA A 96 -14.13 -3.10 2.39
C ALA A 96 -12.71 -3.57 2.03
N ALA A 97 -12.31 -4.75 2.53
CA ALA A 97 -11.02 -5.36 2.19
C ALA A 97 -10.84 -5.57 0.67
N ASN A 98 -11.86 -6.07 -0.02
CA ASN A 98 -11.82 -6.26 -1.47
C ASN A 98 -11.70 -4.93 -2.22
N THR A 99 -12.39 -3.89 -1.75
CA THR A 99 -12.30 -2.55 -2.34
C THR A 99 -10.87 -2.01 -2.23
N ILE A 100 -10.23 -2.19 -1.08
CA ILE A 100 -8.82 -1.82 -0.87
C ILE A 100 -7.91 -2.57 -1.85
N ALA A 101 -8.06 -3.89 -1.95
CA ALA A 101 -7.26 -4.72 -2.85
C ALA A 101 -7.44 -4.33 -4.33
N LEU A 102 -8.68 -4.10 -4.76
CA LEU A 102 -8.98 -3.69 -6.14
C LEU A 102 -8.42 -2.30 -6.46
N ASN A 103 -8.51 -1.36 -5.51
CA ASN A 103 -7.93 -0.02 -5.68
C ASN A 103 -6.40 -0.08 -5.79
N ALA A 104 -5.74 -0.92 -4.98
CA ALA A 104 -4.31 -1.15 -5.07
C ALA A 104 -3.92 -1.79 -6.40
N LEU A 105 -4.63 -2.84 -6.81
CA LEU A 105 -4.42 -3.52 -8.10
C LEU A 105 -4.59 -2.55 -9.29
N TYR A 106 -5.64 -1.73 -9.26
CA TYR A 106 -5.85 -0.70 -10.28
C TYR A 106 -4.70 0.32 -10.31
N GLY A 107 -4.22 0.75 -9.14
CA GLY A 107 -3.08 1.65 -9.01
C GLY A 107 -1.78 1.06 -9.59
N LEU A 108 -1.46 -0.19 -9.24
CA LEU A 108 -0.30 -0.91 -9.75
C LEU A 108 -0.40 -1.15 -11.26
N THR A 109 -1.56 -1.56 -11.77
CA THR A 109 -1.80 -1.72 -13.22
C THR A 109 -1.67 -0.39 -13.96
N SER A 110 -2.12 0.71 -13.36
CA SER A 110 -1.93 2.04 -13.95
C SER A 110 -0.44 2.43 -13.99
N LEU A 111 0.33 2.04 -12.98
CA LEU A 111 1.78 2.26 -12.95
C LEU A 111 2.50 1.44 -14.03
N THR A 112 2.09 0.19 -14.26
CA THR A 112 2.73 -0.66 -15.28
C THR A 112 2.50 -0.13 -16.70
N VAL A 113 1.35 0.50 -16.95
CA VAL A 113 1.04 1.15 -18.23
C VAL A 113 1.78 2.48 -18.39
N ALA A 114 1.93 3.25 -17.32
CA ALA A 114 2.48 4.60 -17.37
C ALA A 114 4.02 4.66 -17.26
N SER A 115 4.64 3.70 -16.56
CA SER A 115 6.07 3.70 -16.26
C SER A 115 6.89 3.14 -17.42
N LYS A 116 8.05 3.76 -17.68
CA LYS A 116 9.08 3.23 -18.59
C LYS A 116 10.20 2.49 -17.84
N ASN A 117 10.17 2.51 -16.51
CA ASN A 117 11.18 1.88 -15.67
C ASN A 117 10.82 0.39 -15.48
N ALA A 118 11.56 -0.50 -16.16
CA ALA A 118 11.31 -1.93 -16.13
C ALA A 118 11.37 -2.55 -14.72
N ARG A 119 12.15 -1.96 -13.81
CA ARG A 119 12.26 -2.43 -12.42
C ARG A 119 10.99 -2.12 -11.63
N LEU A 120 10.44 -0.92 -11.80
CA LEU A 120 9.16 -0.54 -11.18
C LEU A 120 7.98 -1.34 -11.76
N VAL A 121 8.00 -1.57 -13.08
CA VAL A 121 6.99 -2.42 -13.74
C VAL A 121 7.10 -3.87 -13.25
N GLY A 122 8.32 -4.39 -13.14
CA GLY A 122 8.57 -5.74 -12.64
C GLY A 122 8.05 -5.92 -11.21
N GLU A 123 8.34 -4.97 -10.33
CA GLU A 123 7.87 -5.01 -8.94
C GLU A 123 6.34 -4.91 -8.84
N ALA A 124 5.71 -4.06 -9.66
CA ALA A 124 4.25 -3.89 -9.64
C ALA A 124 3.45 -5.08 -10.22
N CYS A 125 4.14 -6.02 -10.88
CA CYS A 125 3.54 -7.21 -11.51
C CYS A 125 3.75 -8.51 -10.73
N MET A 126 4.60 -8.53 -9.68
CA MET A 126 4.77 -9.69 -8.80
C MET A 126 3.63 -9.80 -7.79
#